data_AF-A0A9W6W7Y3-F1
#
_entry.id   AF-A0A9W6W7Y3-F1
#
_cell.length_a   1.000
_cell.length_b   1.000
_cell.length_c   1.000
_cell.angle_alpha   90.00
_cell.angle_beta   90.00
_cell.angle_gamma   90.00
#
_symmetry.space_group_name_H-M   'P 1'
#
loop_
_entity.id
_entity.type
_entity.pdbx_description
1 polymer ?
#
loop_
_entity_poly.entity_id
_entity_poly.type
_entity_poly.pdbx_seq_one_letter_code
_entity_poly.pdbx_strand_id
1 'polypeptide(L)'
;MIPMRLRATAPTHRPAARGGPEESSLDAASALQSRIGNRAFGDLVARNPVPTVQRWIFIAGTQVGRRDARLDATTRPLARDRKVRDYVDDAEMNAHASGTTDYLGHLPGPTSRNTWVRFSPTGVNLLGENHTQVTLEQVAPAVGSTNFTYEPFSRDVVGGATATAMDTETSGRMTRMGVGGGNQRDHGGESVFPKLAYNMEALTPYFSGASPVSELRRRNGYFGQPAQRYLKVTWAHAKDVALEVAMLQATAQAVPPAKQALATVVANHRAALEPYITGLAVDGWLGDTLDTRRNRALLPALLDLANAFMPVMIARAGADPGLSSAQQTALGGMPTGTHAERGAMFSAWRNMHFEQALTDAVANGVRYQGMGMAHLAHLQSQGLPGGTHPFDMTAADIQGFERATARLRRIAR
;
A
#
# COMPACT_ATOMS: atom_id res chain seq x y z
N MET A 1 22.08 20.37 -49.48
CA MET A 1 22.24 21.59 -50.30
C MET A 1 20.95 21.80 -51.09
N ILE A 2 20.35 22.98 -50.87
CA ILE A 2 19.17 23.66 -51.47
C ILE A 2 19.38 23.87 -53.00
N PRO A 3 18.40 24.14 -53.91
CA PRO A 3 17.08 24.83 -53.80
C PRO A 3 15.90 24.13 -54.52
N MET A 4 14.60 24.46 -54.44
CA MET A 4 13.74 25.65 -54.17
C MET A 4 13.61 26.71 -55.30
N ARG A 5 12.43 26.79 -55.94
CA ARG A 5 11.69 28.01 -56.41
C ARG A 5 10.36 27.57 -57.11
N LEU A 6 9.16 27.95 -56.65
CA LEU A 6 8.39 29.22 -56.84
C LEU A 6 8.06 29.45 -58.34
N ARG A 7 6.82 29.70 -58.82
CA ARG A 7 5.74 30.64 -58.40
C ARG A 7 4.50 30.41 -59.32
N ALA A 8 3.25 30.53 -58.82
CA ALA A 8 2.26 31.62 -59.07
C ALA A 8 1.74 31.74 -60.54
N THR A 9 0.47 31.99 -60.91
CA THR A 9 -0.67 32.72 -60.31
C THR A 9 -1.94 32.50 -61.18
N ALA A 10 -3.12 32.75 -60.62
CA ALA A 10 -4.48 32.64 -61.19
C ALA A 10 -4.90 33.88 -62.07
N PRO A 11 -6.18 34.32 -62.21
CA PRO A 11 -7.54 33.71 -62.19
C PRO A 11 -8.48 34.25 -63.32
N THR A 12 -9.80 34.01 -63.18
CA THR A 12 -10.98 34.81 -63.61
C THR A 12 -11.72 34.43 -64.91
N HIS A 13 -13.02 34.08 -64.83
CA HIS A 13 -14.17 34.99 -65.07
C HIS A 13 -15.54 34.26 -65.06
N ARG A 14 -16.55 34.96 -64.49
CA ARG A 14 -18.02 34.76 -64.54
C ARG A 14 -18.59 35.23 -65.91
N PRO A 15 -19.92 35.31 -66.21
CA PRO A 15 -21.15 34.63 -65.74
C PRO A 15 -22.22 34.36 -66.87
N ALA A 16 -23.39 33.85 -66.44
CA ALA A 16 -24.76 34.36 -66.75
C ALA A 16 -25.69 33.66 -67.77
N ALA A 17 -26.98 33.72 -67.35
CA ALA A 17 -28.25 33.68 -68.10
C ALA A 17 -28.75 32.31 -68.61
N ARG A 18 -30.05 32.00 -68.74
CA ARG A 18 -31.38 32.48 -68.30
C ARG A 18 -32.36 31.44 -68.90
N GLY A 19 -33.49 31.16 -68.26
CA GLY A 19 -34.66 30.54 -68.92
C GLY A 19 -35.37 29.43 -68.14
N GLY A 20 -36.47 29.77 -67.44
CA GLY A 20 -37.45 28.80 -66.91
C GLY A 20 -38.42 28.29 -68.00
N PRO A 21 -39.63 27.78 -67.70
CA PRO A 21 -40.34 27.74 -66.40
C PRO A 21 -40.98 26.36 -66.06
N GLU A 22 -41.55 26.29 -64.84
CA GLU A 22 -42.85 25.69 -64.43
C GLU A 22 -43.30 24.37 -65.09
N GLU A 23 -43.74 23.30 -64.42
CA GLU A 23 -44.55 23.19 -63.21
C GLU A 23 -44.65 21.67 -62.89
N SER A 24 -43.87 21.13 -61.95
CA SER A 24 -44.12 19.77 -61.41
C SER A 24 -43.42 19.47 -60.07
N SER A 25 -42.77 20.47 -59.44
CA SER A 25 -41.77 20.20 -58.41
C SER A 25 -42.23 20.45 -56.97
N LEU A 26 -43.37 21.10 -56.70
CA LEU A 26 -43.74 21.45 -55.33
C LEU A 26 -44.39 20.29 -54.55
N ASP A 27 -45.23 19.47 -55.18
CA ASP A 27 -45.78 18.27 -54.53
C ASP A 27 -44.77 17.11 -54.47
N ALA A 28 -43.89 17.01 -55.48
CA ALA A 28 -42.76 16.09 -55.45
C ALA A 28 -41.71 16.51 -54.40
N ALA A 29 -41.45 17.81 -54.21
CA ALA A 29 -40.51 18.31 -53.21
C ALA A 29 -41.04 18.13 -51.78
N SER A 30 -42.35 18.27 -51.53
CA SER A 30 -42.93 18.03 -50.20
C SER A 30 -42.92 16.54 -49.83
N ALA A 31 -43.27 15.65 -50.77
CA ALA A 31 -43.18 14.20 -50.58
C ALA A 31 -41.72 13.70 -50.46
N LEU A 32 -40.79 14.33 -51.18
CA LEU A 32 -39.37 14.03 -51.09
C LEU A 32 -38.74 14.63 -49.82
N GLN A 33 -39.14 15.82 -49.35
CA GLN A 33 -38.71 16.39 -48.05
C GLN A 33 -39.25 15.59 -46.87
N SER A 34 -40.46 15.04 -46.95
CA SER A 34 -40.98 14.18 -45.89
C SER A 34 -40.31 12.79 -45.88
N ARG A 35 -39.93 12.24 -47.05
CA ARG A 35 -39.15 10.99 -47.15
C ARG A 35 -37.67 11.16 -46.82
N ILE A 36 -37.06 12.28 -47.21
CA ILE A 36 -35.68 12.65 -46.86
C ILE A 36 -35.61 13.04 -45.38
N GLY A 37 -36.61 13.73 -44.82
CA GLY A 37 -36.68 14.02 -43.40
C GLY A 37 -36.79 12.74 -42.56
N ASN A 38 -37.62 11.79 -42.97
CA ASN A 38 -37.78 10.51 -42.25
C ASN A 38 -36.60 9.55 -42.46
N ARG A 39 -35.96 9.53 -43.65
CA ARG A 39 -34.71 8.78 -43.86
C ARG A 39 -33.51 9.44 -43.19
N ALA A 40 -33.41 10.77 -43.20
CA ALA A 40 -32.34 11.49 -42.52
C ALA A 40 -32.49 11.39 -41.00
N PHE A 41 -33.71 11.33 -40.46
CA PHE A 41 -33.95 11.05 -39.04
C PHE A 41 -33.68 9.57 -38.70
N GLY A 42 -34.11 8.64 -39.56
CA GLY A 42 -33.76 7.21 -39.43
C GLY A 42 -32.26 6.94 -39.51
N ASP A 43 -31.56 7.63 -40.42
CA ASP A 43 -30.10 7.59 -40.56
C ASP A 43 -29.39 8.40 -39.46
N LEU A 44 -29.99 9.46 -38.89
CA LEU A 44 -29.44 10.14 -37.71
C LEU A 44 -29.52 9.26 -36.46
N VAL A 45 -30.58 8.47 -36.33
CA VAL A 45 -30.78 7.51 -35.22
C VAL A 45 -29.96 6.23 -35.44
N ALA A 46 -29.71 5.83 -36.69
CA ALA A 46 -28.82 4.71 -37.02
C ALA A 46 -27.32 5.09 -36.99
N ARG A 47 -26.96 6.36 -37.24
CA ARG A 47 -25.57 6.87 -37.20
C ARG A 47 -25.18 7.52 -35.87
N ASN A 48 -26.15 7.89 -35.04
CA ASN A 48 -25.94 8.13 -33.62
C ASN A 48 -26.56 6.98 -32.85
N PRO A 49 -25.83 5.87 -32.58
CA PRO A 49 -26.30 4.96 -31.54
C PRO A 49 -26.60 5.83 -30.32
N VAL A 50 -27.85 5.81 -29.86
CA VAL A 50 -28.20 6.30 -28.52
C VAL A 50 -27.09 5.77 -27.63
N PRO A 51 -26.27 6.63 -26.99
CA PRO A 51 -25.10 6.14 -26.27
C PRO A 51 -25.61 5.05 -25.35
N THR A 52 -25.17 3.81 -25.57
CA THR A 52 -25.57 2.68 -24.75
C THR A 52 -25.38 3.16 -23.33
N VAL A 53 -26.48 3.31 -22.59
CA VAL A 53 -26.41 3.87 -21.25
C VAL A 53 -25.52 2.92 -20.49
N GLN A 54 -24.27 3.33 -20.28
CA GLN A 54 -23.26 2.54 -19.63
C GLN A 54 -23.74 2.35 -18.19
N ARG A 55 -24.13 1.12 -17.82
CA ARG A 55 -24.74 0.85 -16.50
C ARG A 55 -23.78 0.00 -15.71
N TRP A 56 -23.38 0.54 -14.57
CA TRP A 56 -22.26 0.04 -13.82
C TRP A 56 -22.66 -0.52 -12.46
N ILE A 57 -23.96 -0.62 -12.17
CA ILE A 57 -24.46 -1.29 -10.97
C ILE A 57 -25.07 -2.63 -11.35
N PHE A 58 -24.70 -3.65 -10.60
CA PHE A 58 -25.27 -4.98 -10.63
C PHE A 58 -25.77 -5.34 -9.23
N ILE A 59 -26.93 -6.00 -9.15
CA ILE A 59 -27.50 -6.55 -7.91
C ILE A 59 -27.84 -8.01 -8.20
N ALA A 60 -27.25 -8.93 -7.44
CA ALA A 60 -27.33 -10.37 -7.68
C ALA A 60 -27.05 -10.73 -9.17
N GLY A 61 -26.04 -10.09 -9.76
CA GLY A 61 -25.68 -10.26 -11.17
C GLY A 61 -26.63 -9.59 -12.20
N THR A 62 -27.72 -8.96 -11.76
CA THR A 62 -28.66 -8.25 -12.63
C THR A 62 -28.29 -6.77 -12.73
N GLN A 63 -28.12 -6.27 -13.96
CA GLN A 63 -27.76 -4.89 -14.20
C GLN A 63 -28.91 -3.93 -13.87
N VAL A 64 -28.65 -2.92 -13.04
CA VAL A 64 -29.64 -1.92 -12.61
C VAL A 64 -29.68 -0.74 -13.59
N GLY A 65 -30.88 -0.37 -14.05
CA GLY A 65 -31.09 0.75 -14.97
C GLY A 65 -31.06 2.12 -14.28
N ARG A 66 -30.74 3.20 -15.00
CA ARG A 66 -30.74 4.58 -14.45
C ARG A 66 -32.10 5.07 -13.91
N ARG A 67 -33.20 4.46 -14.39
CA ARG A 67 -34.57 4.75 -13.99
C ARG A 67 -35.20 3.58 -13.22
N ASP A 68 -34.36 2.66 -12.76
CA ASP A 68 -34.83 1.54 -11.96
C ASP A 68 -35.48 2.07 -10.69
N ALA A 69 -36.66 1.55 -10.36
CA ALA A 69 -37.46 2.01 -9.22
C ALA A 69 -36.75 1.79 -7.88
N ARG A 70 -35.77 0.87 -7.85
CA ARG A 70 -34.89 0.63 -6.70
C ARG A 70 -33.94 1.78 -6.41
N LEU A 71 -33.71 2.69 -7.37
CA LEU A 71 -32.77 3.81 -7.21
C LEU A 71 -33.43 5.06 -6.61
N ASP A 72 -33.02 5.39 -5.40
CA ASP A 72 -33.39 6.59 -4.66
C ASP A 72 -32.41 7.77 -4.92
N ALA A 73 -32.49 8.83 -4.12
CA ALA A 73 -31.60 9.99 -4.25
C ALA A 73 -30.13 9.66 -3.92
N THR A 74 -29.88 8.69 -3.03
CA THR A 74 -28.55 8.31 -2.50
C THR A 74 -27.81 7.37 -3.45
N THR A 75 -28.52 6.44 -4.07
CA THR A 75 -27.96 5.39 -4.96
C THR A 75 -27.89 5.83 -6.42
N ARG A 76 -28.75 6.75 -6.86
CA ARG A 76 -28.78 7.26 -8.24
C ARG A 76 -27.47 7.89 -8.73
N PRO A 77 -26.67 8.59 -7.90
CA PRO A 77 -25.32 9.01 -8.28
C PRO A 77 -24.40 7.84 -8.67
N LEU A 78 -24.47 6.71 -7.94
CA LEU A 78 -23.67 5.52 -8.24
C LEU A 78 -24.02 4.93 -9.61
N ALA A 79 -25.29 5.01 -10.02
CA ALA A 79 -25.75 4.53 -11.33
C ALA A 79 -25.37 5.45 -12.50
N ARG A 80 -24.84 6.65 -12.20
CA ARG A 80 -24.48 7.68 -13.19
C ARG A 80 -22.97 7.76 -13.45
N ASP A 81 -22.13 7.30 -12.52
CA ASP A 81 -20.68 7.34 -12.69
C ASP A 81 -20.17 6.20 -13.60
N ARG A 82 -18.84 6.04 -13.67
CA ARG A 82 -18.17 5.04 -14.52
C ARG A 82 -17.64 3.82 -13.76
N LYS A 83 -18.02 3.66 -12.50
CA LYS A 83 -17.46 2.64 -11.61
C LYS A 83 -18.38 1.43 -11.54
N VAL A 84 -17.85 0.27 -11.91
CA VAL A 84 -18.56 -1.02 -11.75
C VAL A 84 -18.73 -1.34 -10.28
N ARG A 85 -19.93 -1.74 -9.89
CA ARG A 85 -20.31 -2.20 -8.56
C ARG A 85 -21.18 -3.42 -8.71
N ASP A 86 -20.98 -4.40 -7.84
CA ASP A 86 -21.77 -5.61 -7.79
C ASP A 86 -22.15 -5.87 -6.34
N TYR A 87 -23.46 -5.86 -6.08
CA TYR A 87 -24.09 -6.00 -4.78
C TYR A 87 -24.84 -7.32 -4.69
N VAL A 88 -24.95 -7.88 -3.48
CA VAL A 88 -25.75 -9.08 -3.25
C VAL A 88 -27.25 -8.78 -3.28
N ASP A 89 -27.65 -7.62 -2.75
CA ASP A 89 -29.04 -7.17 -2.69
C ASP A 89 -29.15 -5.63 -2.65
N ASP A 90 -30.39 -5.14 -2.59
CA ASP A 90 -30.69 -3.71 -2.47
C ASP A 90 -30.24 -3.11 -1.14
N ALA A 91 -30.29 -3.88 -0.05
CA ALA A 91 -29.92 -3.40 1.28
C ALA A 91 -28.43 -3.06 1.34
N GLU A 92 -27.58 -3.92 0.76
CA GLU A 92 -26.15 -3.68 0.66
C GLU A 92 -25.80 -2.52 -0.28
N MET A 93 -26.51 -2.39 -1.41
CA MET A 93 -26.36 -1.22 -2.29
C MET A 93 -26.63 0.06 -1.52
N ASN A 94 -27.75 0.10 -0.78
CA ASN A 94 -28.15 1.26 0.01
C ASN A 94 -27.13 1.55 1.11
N ALA A 95 -26.68 0.53 1.84
CA ALA A 95 -25.67 0.67 2.89
C ALA A 95 -24.34 1.23 2.35
N HIS A 96 -23.87 0.72 1.20
CA HIS A 96 -22.66 1.25 0.59
C HIS A 96 -22.85 2.69 0.10
N ALA A 97 -24.02 3.00 -0.50
CA ALA A 97 -24.33 4.35 -0.96
C ALA A 97 -24.41 5.37 0.18
N SER A 98 -24.86 4.96 1.37
CA SER A 98 -24.88 5.77 2.58
C SER A 98 -23.56 5.79 3.36
N GLY A 99 -22.53 5.09 2.88
CA GLY A 99 -21.22 5.02 3.54
C GLY A 99 -21.22 4.22 4.86
N THR A 100 -22.14 3.26 5.01
CA THR A 100 -22.27 2.44 6.23
C THR A 100 -21.68 1.03 6.06
N THR A 101 -21.00 0.76 4.95
CA THR A 101 -20.22 -0.46 4.74
C THR A 101 -18.74 -0.17 4.90
N ASP A 102 -17.98 -1.15 5.37
CA ASP A 102 -16.53 -1.07 5.52
C ASP A 102 -15.76 -2.12 4.69
N TYR A 103 -16.44 -2.84 3.79
CA TYR A 103 -15.92 -4.01 3.05
C TYR A 103 -16.10 -3.94 1.53
N LEU A 104 -16.67 -2.84 1.03
CA LEU A 104 -16.92 -2.60 -0.39
C LEU A 104 -16.23 -1.32 -0.83
N GLY A 105 -15.58 -1.34 -2.00
CA GLY A 105 -14.82 -0.17 -2.44
C GLY A 105 -14.20 -0.28 -3.82
N HIS A 106 -13.50 0.78 -4.22
CA HIS A 106 -12.70 0.82 -5.45
C HIS A 106 -11.25 1.15 -5.15
N LEU A 107 -10.33 0.28 -5.58
CA LEU A 107 -8.91 0.49 -5.35
C LEU A 107 -8.37 1.69 -6.16
N PRO A 108 -7.53 2.55 -5.56
CA PRO A 108 -6.97 3.74 -6.19
C PRO A 108 -5.69 3.47 -6.99
N GLY A 109 -5.01 2.33 -6.73
CA GLY A 109 -3.65 2.05 -7.17
C GLY A 109 -3.44 2.00 -8.69
N PRO A 110 -2.21 2.21 -9.19
CA PRO A 110 -1.92 2.20 -10.63
C PRO A 110 -2.16 0.84 -11.29
N THR A 111 -1.93 -0.27 -10.56
CA THR A 111 -2.10 -1.64 -11.07
C THR A 111 -3.55 -2.10 -11.08
N SER A 112 -4.33 -1.70 -10.06
CA SER A 112 -5.71 -2.17 -9.85
C SER A 112 -6.72 -1.02 -9.85
N ARG A 113 -6.48 0.00 -10.70
CA ARG A 113 -7.25 1.24 -10.71
C ARG A 113 -8.74 0.99 -10.99
N ASN A 114 -9.58 1.50 -10.09
CA ASN A 114 -11.04 1.35 -10.15
C ASN A 114 -11.50 -0.12 -10.15
N THR A 115 -10.68 -1.04 -9.63
CA THR A 115 -11.08 -2.43 -9.36
C THR A 115 -12.07 -2.43 -8.21
N TRP A 116 -13.25 -3.03 -8.44
CA TRP A 116 -14.26 -3.26 -7.42
C TRP A 116 -13.80 -4.39 -6.51
N VAL A 117 -13.80 -4.13 -5.20
CA VAL A 117 -13.42 -5.11 -4.18
C VAL A 117 -14.58 -5.35 -3.22
N ARG A 118 -14.66 -6.61 -2.77
CA ARG A 118 -15.61 -7.09 -1.76
C ARG A 118 -14.83 -7.99 -0.81
N PHE A 119 -14.59 -7.49 0.40
CA PHE A 119 -14.03 -8.26 1.50
C PHE A 119 -15.14 -8.91 2.32
N SER A 120 -14.76 -9.71 3.34
CA SER A 120 -15.75 -10.30 4.23
C SER A 120 -16.46 -9.20 5.05
N PRO A 121 -17.82 -9.21 5.09
CA PRO A 121 -18.59 -8.24 5.86
C PRO A 121 -18.48 -8.45 7.37
N THR A 122 -17.92 -9.58 7.81
CA THR A 122 -17.75 -9.94 9.22
C THR A 122 -16.30 -10.37 9.50
N GLY A 123 -15.95 -10.49 10.78
CA GLY A 123 -14.64 -11.01 11.19
C GLY A 123 -13.46 -10.05 10.95
N VAL A 124 -12.27 -10.61 10.78
CA VAL A 124 -11.03 -9.89 10.47
C VAL A 124 -10.60 -10.23 9.05
N ASN A 125 -10.45 -9.24 8.18
CA ASN A 125 -9.86 -9.42 6.85
C ASN A 125 -8.33 -9.32 6.94
N LEU A 126 -7.63 -10.43 6.66
CA LEU A 126 -6.16 -10.48 6.69
C LEU A 126 -5.63 -10.24 5.29
N LEU A 127 -4.91 -9.15 5.07
CA LEU A 127 -4.34 -8.81 3.78
C LEU A 127 -2.87 -9.22 3.74
N GLY A 128 -2.57 -10.25 2.95
CA GLY A 128 -1.21 -10.65 2.61
C GLY A 128 -0.72 -9.84 1.43
N GLU A 129 0.20 -8.92 1.68
CA GLU A 129 0.59 -7.89 0.73
C GLU A 129 1.92 -8.18 0.06
N ASN A 130 2.01 -7.71 -1.18
CA ASN A 130 3.26 -7.38 -1.82
C ASN A 130 3.32 -5.85 -1.80
N HIS A 131 4.21 -5.28 -1.00
CA HIS A 131 4.26 -3.84 -0.72
C HIS A 131 4.54 -2.94 -1.94
N THR A 132 4.63 -3.52 -3.15
CA THR A 132 4.72 -2.82 -4.44
C THR A 132 3.41 -2.78 -5.23
N GLN A 133 2.37 -3.49 -4.76
CA GLN A 133 1.09 -3.65 -5.45
C GLN A 133 -0.05 -3.01 -4.63
N VAL A 134 -0.98 -3.81 -4.13
CA VAL A 134 -2.10 -3.39 -3.30
C VAL A 134 -1.77 -3.63 -1.84
N THR A 135 -1.83 -2.57 -1.05
CA THR A 135 -1.52 -2.59 0.39
C THR A 135 -2.73 -2.14 1.20
N LEU A 136 -2.70 -2.36 2.51
CA LEU A 136 -3.75 -1.88 3.42
C LEU A 136 -3.87 -0.34 3.39
N GLU A 137 -2.78 0.40 3.11
CA GLU A 137 -2.85 1.87 2.91
C GLU A 137 -3.80 2.26 1.78
N GLN A 138 -3.97 1.37 0.79
CA GLN A 138 -4.88 1.60 -0.32
C GLN A 138 -6.26 1.00 -0.04
N VAL A 139 -6.31 -0.16 0.60
CA VAL A 139 -7.57 -0.87 0.87
C VAL A 139 -8.42 -0.15 1.91
N ALA A 140 -7.86 0.19 3.08
CA ALA A 140 -8.63 0.77 4.19
C ALA A 140 -9.37 2.06 3.77
N PRO A 141 -8.72 3.05 3.11
CA PRO A 141 -9.44 4.21 2.59
C PRO A 141 -10.43 3.87 1.46
N ALA A 142 -10.12 2.89 0.61
CA ALA A 142 -10.98 2.52 -0.52
C ALA A 142 -12.32 1.94 -0.07
N VAL A 143 -12.33 1.24 1.07
CA VAL A 143 -13.54 0.64 1.67
C VAL A 143 -14.11 1.48 2.80
N GLY A 144 -13.50 2.63 3.12
CA GLY A 144 -13.97 3.55 4.17
C GLY A 144 -13.74 3.06 5.60
N SER A 145 -12.79 2.14 5.84
CA SER A 145 -12.51 1.63 7.18
C SER A 145 -11.35 2.36 7.85
N THR A 146 -11.52 2.70 9.13
CA THR A 146 -10.47 3.16 10.04
C THR A 146 -10.14 2.13 11.13
N ASN A 147 -10.84 1.00 11.15
CA ASN A 147 -10.62 -0.09 12.11
C ASN A 147 -9.63 -1.10 11.53
N PHE A 148 -8.35 -0.90 11.82
CA PHE A 148 -7.29 -1.74 11.30
C PHE A 148 -6.08 -1.82 12.23
N THR A 149 -5.30 -2.90 12.06
CA THR A 149 -3.90 -2.99 12.50
C THR A 149 -3.00 -3.21 11.29
N TYR A 150 -1.76 -2.72 11.34
CA TYR A 150 -0.89 -2.75 10.16
C TYR A 150 0.58 -2.93 10.52
N GLU A 151 1.27 -3.85 9.83
CA GLU A 151 2.68 -4.19 10.03
C GLU A 151 3.60 -2.96 10.18
N PRO A 152 3.51 -1.89 9.35
CA PRO A 152 4.37 -0.71 9.51
C PRO A 152 4.26 0.01 10.86
N PHE A 153 3.16 -0.12 11.58
CA PHE A 153 2.95 0.50 12.88
C PHE A 153 3.42 -0.40 14.02
N SER A 154 4.03 0.19 15.04
CA SER A 154 4.47 -0.56 16.23
C SER A 154 3.36 -0.68 17.25
N ARG A 155 3.20 -1.87 17.85
CA ARG A 155 2.33 -2.08 19.02
C ARG A 155 3.02 -1.82 20.37
N ASP A 156 4.34 -1.71 20.36
CA ASP A 156 5.14 -1.65 21.58
C ASP A 156 5.04 -0.30 22.29
N VAL A 157 5.16 -0.33 23.62
CA VAL A 157 5.46 0.87 24.40
C VAL A 157 6.95 1.18 24.19
N VAL A 158 7.24 2.22 23.42
CA VAL A 158 8.60 2.76 23.27
C VAL A 158 8.63 4.21 23.75
N GLY A 159 9.76 4.61 24.32
CA GLY A 159 10.03 5.98 24.75
C GLY A 159 11.18 6.61 23.99
N GLY A 160 11.61 7.79 24.46
CA GLY A 160 12.84 8.44 24.01
C GLY A 160 12.89 8.74 22.51
N ALA A 161 14.10 8.67 21.95
CA ALA A 161 14.33 8.93 20.53
C ALA A 161 13.66 7.88 19.63
N THR A 162 13.53 6.63 20.10
CA THR A 162 12.87 5.55 19.35
C THR A 162 11.42 5.89 19.03
N ALA A 163 10.67 6.39 20.02
CA ALA A 163 9.28 6.82 19.84
C ALA A 163 9.17 7.93 18.80
N THR A 164 9.98 8.99 18.93
CA THR A 164 10.01 10.11 17.98
C THR A 164 10.35 9.67 16.55
N ALA A 165 11.32 8.76 16.39
CA ALA A 165 11.69 8.23 15.08
C ALA A 165 10.54 7.41 14.46
N MET A 166 9.89 6.56 15.26
CA MET A 166 8.72 5.80 14.81
C MET A 166 7.58 6.73 14.39
N ASP A 167 7.21 7.72 15.20
CA ASP A 167 6.12 8.67 14.88
C ASP A 167 6.43 9.46 13.61
N THR A 168 7.68 9.91 13.45
CA THR A 168 8.13 10.62 12.24
C THR A 168 7.95 9.76 10.99
N GLU A 169 8.33 8.49 11.06
CA GLU A 169 8.27 7.55 9.93
C GLU A 169 6.85 7.06 9.59
N THR A 170 5.90 7.18 10.52
CA THR A 170 4.55 6.60 10.36
C THR A 170 3.43 7.63 10.28
N SER A 171 3.62 8.87 10.75
CA SER A 171 2.60 9.92 10.79
C SER A 171 1.93 10.21 9.45
N GLY A 172 2.72 10.31 8.37
CA GLY A 172 2.20 10.52 7.01
C GLY A 172 1.32 9.35 6.55
N ARG A 173 1.67 8.12 6.93
CA ARG A 173 0.91 6.90 6.62
C ARG A 173 -0.41 6.86 7.38
N MET A 174 -0.40 7.15 8.68
CA MET A 174 -1.61 7.28 9.51
C MET A 174 -2.61 8.28 8.90
N THR A 175 -2.10 9.46 8.50
CA THR A 175 -2.92 10.51 7.88
C THR A 175 -3.58 10.03 6.58
N ARG A 176 -2.82 9.35 5.70
CA ARG A 176 -3.37 8.77 4.45
C ARG A 176 -4.42 7.70 4.70
N MET A 177 -4.34 7.01 5.83
CA MET A 177 -5.28 5.97 6.25
C MET A 177 -6.48 6.53 7.02
N GLY A 178 -6.65 7.85 7.07
CA GLY A 178 -7.79 8.50 7.73
C GLY A 178 -7.68 8.60 9.25
N VAL A 179 -6.51 8.29 9.82
CA VAL A 179 -6.25 8.41 11.25
C VAL A 179 -5.41 9.66 11.52
N GLY A 180 -6.08 10.74 11.94
CA GLY A 180 -5.43 12.00 12.31
C GLY A 180 -5.14 12.06 13.81
N GLY A 181 -3.88 12.32 14.19
CA GLY A 181 -3.51 12.71 15.56
C GLY A 181 -3.67 11.64 16.66
N GLY A 182 -3.73 10.35 16.30
CA GLY A 182 -3.87 9.23 17.25
C GLY A 182 -2.55 8.54 17.60
N ASN A 183 -2.59 7.71 18.65
CA ASN A 183 -1.46 6.86 19.02
C ASN A 183 -1.29 5.74 17.99
N GLN A 184 -0.16 5.70 17.27
CA GLN A 184 0.09 4.67 16.24
C GLN A 184 -0.05 3.24 16.77
N ARG A 185 0.12 3.04 18.08
CA ARG A 185 0.02 1.74 18.73
C ARG A 185 -1.38 1.14 18.68
N ASP A 186 -2.40 1.97 18.62
CA ASP A 186 -3.79 1.52 18.50
C ASP A 186 -4.03 0.83 17.14
N HIS A 187 -3.12 1.05 16.19
CA HIS A 187 -3.10 0.43 14.87
C HIS A 187 -1.86 -0.45 14.63
N GLY A 188 -1.09 -0.76 15.69
CA GLY A 188 0.15 -1.51 15.61
C GLY A 188 -0.07 -2.97 15.22
N GLY A 189 0.46 -3.40 14.07
CA GLY A 189 0.35 -4.79 13.62
C GLY A 189 1.49 -5.70 14.06
N GLU A 190 2.62 -5.15 14.52
CA GLU A 190 3.80 -5.93 14.87
C GLU A 190 4.74 -5.15 15.82
N SER A 191 5.47 -5.85 16.70
CA SER A 191 6.51 -5.28 17.56
C SER A 191 7.63 -4.61 16.75
N VAL A 192 8.20 -3.51 17.26
CA VAL A 192 9.31 -2.78 16.62
C VAL A 192 10.62 -3.54 16.75
N PHE A 193 10.90 -4.15 17.89
CA PHE A 193 12.22 -4.74 18.17
C PHE A 193 12.63 -5.88 17.21
N PRO A 194 11.78 -6.89 16.95
CA PRO A 194 12.13 -7.92 15.97
C PRO A 194 12.27 -7.34 14.55
N LYS A 195 11.53 -6.27 14.20
CA LYS A 195 11.72 -5.57 12.91
C LYS A 195 13.09 -4.91 12.83
N LEU A 196 13.52 -4.21 13.87
CA LEU A 196 14.85 -3.57 13.90
C LEU A 196 15.94 -4.62 13.75
N ALA A 197 15.86 -5.70 14.52
CA ALA A 197 16.83 -6.78 14.48
C ALA A 197 16.91 -7.43 13.09
N TYR A 198 15.76 -7.82 12.52
CA TYR A 198 15.68 -8.43 11.20
C TYR A 198 16.24 -7.52 10.09
N ASN A 199 15.83 -6.25 10.07
CA ASN A 199 16.27 -5.31 9.02
C ASN A 199 17.76 -4.99 9.13
N MET A 200 18.29 -4.86 10.34
CA MET A 200 19.73 -4.62 10.53
C MET A 200 20.56 -5.85 10.18
N GLU A 201 20.10 -7.06 10.50
CA GLU A 201 20.76 -8.29 10.05
C GLU A 201 20.77 -8.35 8.51
N ALA A 202 19.62 -8.10 7.86
CA ALA A 202 19.49 -8.07 6.41
C ALA A 202 20.33 -6.97 5.72
N LEU A 203 20.68 -5.91 6.45
CA LEU A 203 21.54 -4.83 5.95
C LEU A 203 23.04 -5.14 6.04
N THR A 204 23.45 -6.06 6.92
CA THR A 204 24.85 -6.41 7.15
C THR A 204 25.64 -6.74 5.87
N PRO A 205 25.14 -7.55 4.92
CA PRO A 205 25.85 -7.84 3.67
C PRO A 205 26.11 -6.59 2.81
N TYR A 206 25.22 -5.61 2.84
CA TYR A 206 25.39 -4.36 2.09
C TYR A 206 26.44 -3.45 2.75
N PHE A 207 26.49 -3.42 4.08
CA PHE A 207 27.46 -2.63 4.83
C PHE A 207 28.86 -3.23 4.80
N SER A 208 28.98 -4.56 4.74
CA SER A 208 30.27 -5.25 4.58
C SER A 208 30.79 -5.25 3.13
N GLY A 209 29.95 -4.88 2.16
CA GLY A 209 30.27 -4.93 0.74
C GLY A 209 30.11 -6.31 0.09
N ALA A 210 29.59 -7.30 0.82
CA ALA A 210 29.23 -8.61 0.27
C ALA A 210 28.05 -8.52 -0.72
N SER A 211 27.17 -7.52 -0.57
CA SER A 211 26.08 -7.21 -1.49
C SER A 211 26.18 -5.76 -1.98
N PRO A 212 25.83 -5.47 -3.24
CA PRO A 212 25.98 -4.13 -3.77
C PRO A 212 24.86 -3.21 -3.28
N VAL A 213 25.22 -2.06 -2.68
CA VAL A 213 24.27 -1.03 -2.20
C VAL A 213 23.28 -0.58 -3.28
N SER A 214 23.65 -0.70 -4.57
CA SER A 214 22.74 -0.39 -5.68
C SER A 214 21.45 -1.20 -5.66
N GLU A 215 21.43 -2.41 -5.12
CA GLU A 215 20.21 -3.24 -4.98
C GLU A 215 19.17 -2.61 -4.04
N LEU A 216 19.60 -1.74 -3.12
CA LEU A 216 18.72 -1.00 -2.21
C LEU A 216 18.08 0.25 -2.86
N ARG A 217 18.29 0.48 -4.16
CA ARG A 217 17.68 1.58 -4.91
C ARG A 217 16.23 1.28 -5.25
N ARG A 218 15.41 2.33 -5.38
CA ARG A 218 14.00 2.22 -5.74
C ARG A 218 13.74 1.38 -6.99
N ARG A 219 14.60 1.52 -8.00
CA ARG A 219 14.46 0.79 -9.28
C ARG A 219 14.71 -0.71 -9.18
N ASN A 220 15.37 -1.16 -8.11
CA ASN A 220 15.81 -2.55 -7.95
C ASN A 220 14.96 -3.33 -6.94
N GLY A 221 14.06 -2.66 -6.22
CA GLY A 221 13.10 -3.34 -5.34
C GLY A 221 12.56 -2.46 -4.23
N TYR A 222 11.61 -3.03 -3.49
CA TYR A 222 10.98 -2.35 -2.35
C TYR A 222 11.90 -2.26 -1.14
N PHE A 223 12.71 -3.29 -0.87
CA PHE A 223 13.43 -3.47 0.40
C PHE A 223 14.27 -2.26 0.85
N GLY A 224 14.83 -1.48 -0.08
CA GLY A 224 15.56 -0.26 0.26
C GLY A 224 14.76 0.78 1.05
N GLN A 225 13.42 0.79 0.92
CA GLN A 225 12.54 1.69 1.66
C GLN A 225 12.40 1.29 3.14
N PRO A 226 11.90 0.08 3.50
CA PRO A 226 11.85 -0.34 4.90
C PRO A 226 13.25 -0.39 5.53
N ALA A 227 14.29 -0.76 4.78
CA ALA A 227 15.66 -0.73 5.27
C ALA A 227 16.09 0.68 5.73
N GLN A 228 15.74 1.72 4.97
CA GLN A 228 16.01 3.11 5.35
C GLN A 228 15.27 3.49 6.63
N ARG A 229 13.96 3.19 6.69
CA ARG A 229 13.12 3.47 7.86
C ARG A 229 13.71 2.83 9.12
N TYR A 230 14.01 1.53 9.07
CA TYR A 230 14.48 0.82 10.25
C TYR A 230 15.95 1.09 10.58
N LEU A 231 16.76 1.59 9.65
CA LEU A 231 18.07 2.19 9.99
C LEU A 231 17.88 3.44 10.89
N LYS A 232 16.94 4.33 10.54
CA LYS A 232 16.66 5.53 11.34
C LYS A 232 16.17 5.17 12.75
N VAL A 233 15.24 4.22 12.84
CA VAL A 233 14.69 3.78 14.13
C VAL A 233 15.75 3.01 14.94
N THR A 234 16.58 2.17 14.31
CA THR A 234 17.71 1.52 14.97
C THR A 234 18.69 2.53 15.56
N TRP A 235 19.06 3.57 14.79
CA TRP A 235 19.96 4.61 15.28
C TRP A 235 19.36 5.35 16.49
N ALA A 236 18.06 5.66 16.44
CA ALA A 236 17.36 6.24 17.58
C ALA A 236 17.36 5.31 18.80
N HIS A 237 17.09 4.02 18.61
CA HIS A 237 17.13 3.02 19.67
C HIS A 237 18.55 2.85 20.27
N ALA A 238 19.59 2.84 19.44
CA ALA A 238 20.97 2.78 19.91
C ALA A 238 21.33 4.00 20.77
N LYS A 239 20.81 5.19 20.45
CA LYS A 239 20.95 6.39 21.30
C LYS A 239 20.22 6.24 22.64
N ASP A 240 19.03 5.66 22.66
CA ASP A 240 18.31 5.39 23.90
C ASP A 240 19.07 4.37 24.78
N VAL A 241 19.67 3.32 24.19
CA VAL A 241 20.55 2.38 24.89
C VAL A 241 21.79 3.08 25.44
N ALA A 242 22.40 4.00 24.70
CA ALA A 242 23.55 4.76 25.18
C ALA A 242 23.19 5.66 26.38
N LEU A 243 22.00 6.25 26.39
CA LEU A 243 21.48 7.01 27.54
C LEU A 243 21.24 6.08 28.75
N GLU A 244 20.65 4.90 28.53
CA GLU A 244 20.47 3.90 29.58
C GLU A 244 21.82 3.50 30.20
N VAL A 245 22.84 3.21 29.38
CA VAL A 245 24.19 2.91 29.85
C VAL A 245 24.76 4.04 30.71
N ALA A 246 24.63 5.30 30.28
CA ALA A 246 25.08 6.44 31.06
C ALA A 246 24.35 6.55 32.41
N MET A 247 23.05 6.27 32.46
CA MET A 247 22.27 6.25 33.71
C MET A 247 22.71 5.13 34.65
N LEU A 248 22.94 3.92 34.13
CA LEU A 248 23.43 2.78 34.92
C LEU A 248 24.82 3.09 35.51
N GLN A 249 25.71 3.68 34.72
CA GLN A 249 27.03 4.10 35.19
C GLN A 249 26.94 5.18 36.28
N ALA A 250 26.10 6.21 36.08
CA ALA A 250 25.90 7.28 37.05
C ALA A 250 25.29 6.79 38.38
N THR A 251 24.56 5.68 38.35
CA THR A 251 23.95 5.04 39.53
C THR A 251 24.74 3.84 40.06
N ALA A 252 25.97 3.62 39.56
CA ALA A 252 26.85 2.50 39.91
C ALA A 252 26.21 1.10 39.74
N GLN A 253 25.24 0.98 38.84
CA GLN A 253 24.61 -0.28 38.47
C GLN A 253 25.42 -1.02 37.41
N ALA A 254 25.32 -2.35 37.39
CA ALA A 254 26.00 -3.18 36.41
C ALA A 254 25.50 -2.89 34.99
N VAL A 255 26.42 -2.59 34.07
CA VAL A 255 26.11 -2.36 32.65
C VAL A 255 26.26 -3.67 31.87
N PRO A 256 25.22 -4.14 31.17
CA PRO A 256 25.36 -5.29 30.27
C PRO A 256 26.43 -5.04 29.19
N PRO A 257 27.41 -5.95 28.98
CA PRO A 257 28.51 -5.72 28.03
C PRO A 257 28.05 -5.40 26.60
N ALA A 258 26.99 -6.06 26.11
CA ALA A 258 26.42 -5.79 24.80
C ALA A 258 25.90 -4.35 24.66
N LYS A 259 25.24 -3.82 25.72
CA LYS A 259 24.75 -2.43 25.72
C LYS A 259 25.92 -1.44 25.77
N GLN A 260 26.95 -1.73 26.57
CA GLN A 260 28.17 -0.93 26.62
C GLN A 260 28.88 -0.85 25.25
N ALA A 261 28.98 -1.98 24.54
CA ALA A 261 29.57 -2.03 23.21
C ALA A 261 28.78 -1.17 22.21
N LEU A 262 27.45 -1.29 22.20
CA LEU A 262 26.58 -0.45 21.35
C LEU A 262 26.71 1.04 21.70
N ALA A 263 26.72 1.40 22.98
CA ALA A 263 26.90 2.78 23.42
C ALA A 263 28.25 3.37 22.95
N THR A 264 29.31 2.56 22.97
CA THR A 264 30.64 2.94 22.49
C THR A 264 30.63 3.21 20.99
N VAL A 265 29.99 2.34 20.20
CA VAL A 265 29.82 2.52 18.75
C VAL A 265 29.02 3.79 18.43
N VAL A 266 27.95 4.07 19.18
CA VAL A 266 27.20 5.32 19.06
C VAL A 266 28.09 6.53 19.33
N ALA A 267 28.89 6.51 20.39
CA ALA A 267 29.79 7.62 20.72
C ALA A 267 30.84 7.85 19.61
N ASN A 268 31.50 6.79 19.15
CA ASN A 268 32.56 6.86 18.14
C ASN A 268 32.07 7.36 16.78
N HIS A 269 30.86 6.96 16.38
CA HIS A 269 30.35 7.21 15.04
C HIS A 269 29.30 8.32 14.94
N ARG A 270 28.90 8.94 16.06
CA ARG A 270 27.86 9.97 16.11
C ARG A 270 28.10 11.10 15.11
N ALA A 271 29.32 11.65 15.06
CA ALA A 271 29.64 12.77 14.19
C ALA A 271 29.49 12.43 12.70
N ALA A 272 29.76 11.17 12.31
CA ALA A 272 29.65 10.71 10.93
C ALA A 272 28.22 10.28 10.57
N LEU A 273 27.55 9.52 11.45
CA LEU A 273 26.26 8.89 11.17
C LEU A 273 25.06 9.81 11.42
N GLU A 274 25.09 10.67 12.46
CA GLU A 274 23.92 11.49 12.82
C GLU A 274 23.48 12.40 11.67
N PRO A 275 24.36 13.19 11.01
CA PRO A 275 23.92 14.09 9.93
C PRO A 275 23.35 13.33 8.72
N TYR A 276 23.90 12.15 8.44
CA TYR A 276 23.42 11.31 7.35
C TYR A 276 22.05 10.71 7.67
N ILE A 277 21.92 10.02 8.81
CA ILE A 277 20.71 9.27 9.17
C ILE A 277 19.53 10.20 9.44
N THR A 278 19.75 11.32 10.13
CA THR A 278 18.68 12.31 10.38
C THR A 278 18.27 13.07 9.11
N GLY A 279 19.16 13.20 8.13
CA GLY A 279 18.88 13.80 6.83
C GLY A 279 18.12 12.91 5.85
N LEU A 280 17.88 11.63 6.18
CA LEU A 280 17.13 10.70 5.33
C LEU A 280 15.65 11.08 5.30
N ALA A 281 15.11 11.30 4.09
CA ALA A 281 13.69 11.62 3.90
C ALA A 281 12.77 10.44 4.27
N VAL A 282 11.63 10.72 4.88
CA VAL A 282 10.57 9.72 5.13
C VAL A 282 10.15 9.08 3.81
N ASP A 283 9.87 7.77 3.83
CA ASP A 283 9.50 6.96 2.66
C ASP A 283 10.54 6.99 1.50
N GLY A 284 11.79 7.38 1.77
CA GLY A 284 12.93 7.29 0.84
C GLY A 284 13.53 5.87 0.72
N TRP A 285 14.45 5.67 -0.24
CA TRP A 285 15.18 4.41 -0.45
C TRP A 285 16.63 4.55 -0.06
N LEU A 286 17.13 3.66 0.81
CA LEU A 286 18.49 3.73 1.33
C LEU A 286 19.55 3.73 0.22
N GLY A 287 19.39 2.91 -0.82
CA GLY A 287 20.35 2.86 -1.93
C GLY A 287 20.37 4.12 -2.79
N ASP A 288 19.30 4.92 -2.80
CA ASP A 288 19.28 6.16 -3.58
C ASP A 288 20.17 7.24 -2.95
N THR A 289 20.35 7.21 -1.63
CA THR A 289 21.20 8.15 -0.88
C THR A 289 22.58 7.56 -0.55
N LEU A 290 22.66 6.27 -0.19
CA LEU A 290 23.89 5.61 0.23
C LEU A 290 24.82 5.30 -0.95
N ASP A 291 24.28 5.05 -2.15
CA ASP A 291 25.05 4.67 -3.33
C ASP A 291 25.69 5.89 -4.05
N THR A 292 26.44 6.69 -3.29
CA THR A 292 27.25 7.80 -3.77
C THR A 292 28.68 7.66 -3.24
N ARG A 293 29.68 8.22 -3.92
CA ARG A 293 31.08 8.15 -3.46
C ARG A 293 31.26 8.67 -2.03
N ARG A 294 30.57 9.77 -1.70
CA ARG A 294 30.61 10.38 -0.35
C ARG A 294 29.98 9.48 0.70
N ASN A 295 28.78 8.96 0.46
CA ASN A 295 28.03 8.24 1.49
C ASN A 295 28.46 6.78 1.62
N ARG A 296 29.03 6.17 0.57
CA ARG A 296 29.70 4.85 0.68
C ARG A 296 30.85 4.85 1.70
N ALA A 297 31.45 6.00 2.00
CA ALA A 297 32.46 6.11 3.06
C ALA A 297 31.87 5.84 4.47
N LEU A 298 30.54 5.84 4.63
CA LEU A 298 29.86 5.54 5.90
C LEU A 298 29.66 4.04 6.13
N LEU A 299 29.89 3.19 5.12
CA LEU A 299 29.63 1.74 5.22
C LEU A 299 30.36 1.07 6.40
N PRO A 300 31.64 1.37 6.71
CA PRO A 300 32.29 0.81 7.89
C PRO A 300 31.59 1.18 9.20
N ALA A 301 31.19 2.45 9.38
CA ALA A 301 30.50 2.90 10.58
C ALA A 301 29.09 2.29 10.70
N LEU A 302 28.38 2.11 9.57
CA LEU A 302 27.10 1.41 9.52
C LEU A 302 27.23 -0.08 9.86
N LEU A 303 28.32 -0.71 9.42
CA LEU A 303 28.63 -2.10 9.77
C LEU A 303 28.94 -2.26 11.26
N ASP A 304 29.73 -1.36 11.85
CA ASP A 304 30.01 -1.36 13.29
C ASP A 304 28.72 -1.21 14.11
N LEU A 305 27.82 -0.32 13.68
CA LEU A 305 26.49 -0.18 14.26
C LEU A 305 25.70 -1.50 14.18
N ALA A 306 25.60 -2.10 13.00
CA ALA A 306 24.86 -3.35 12.81
C ALA A 306 25.41 -4.48 13.70
N ASN A 307 26.74 -4.66 13.71
CA ASN A 307 27.41 -5.71 14.48
C ASN A 307 27.24 -5.52 15.99
N ALA A 308 27.34 -4.29 16.51
CA ALA A 308 27.12 -4.02 17.93
C ALA A 308 25.64 -4.09 18.34
N PHE A 309 24.73 -3.89 17.39
CA PHE A 309 23.28 -3.98 17.64
C PHE A 309 22.81 -5.43 17.82
N MET A 310 23.37 -6.38 17.08
CA MET A 310 22.91 -7.78 17.08
C MET A 310 22.92 -8.43 18.48
N PRO A 311 24.00 -8.36 19.28
CA PRO A 311 24.00 -8.97 20.61
C PRO A 311 22.95 -8.37 21.56
N VAL A 312 22.66 -7.07 21.43
CA VAL A 312 21.60 -6.41 22.22
C VAL A 312 20.23 -6.97 21.85
N MET A 313 19.97 -7.18 20.56
CA MET A 313 18.70 -7.74 20.08
C MET A 313 18.55 -9.23 20.38
N ILE A 314 19.63 -10.02 20.32
CA ILE A 314 19.62 -11.43 20.73
C ILE A 314 19.28 -11.56 22.22
N ALA A 315 19.95 -10.78 23.08
CA ALA A 315 19.64 -10.75 24.51
C ALA A 315 18.19 -10.32 24.77
N ARG A 316 17.67 -9.38 23.99
CA ARG A 316 16.28 -8.95 24.08
C ARG A 316 15.29 -10.04 23.67
N ALA A 317 15.54 -10.77 22.59
CA ALA A 317 14.64 -11.80 22.08
C ALA A 317 14.35 -12.88 23.13
N GLY A 318 15.38 -13.32 23.88
CA GLY A 318 15.23 -14.32 24.95
C GLY A 318 14.51 -13.81 26.21
N ALA A 319 14.23 -12.52 26.31
CA ALA A 319 13.57 -11.89 27.46
C ALA A 319 12.43 -10.95 27.05
N ASP A 320 11.86 -11.14 25.85
CA ASP A 320 10.83 -10.25 25.32
C ASP A 320 9.52 -10.42 26.11
N PRO A 321 9.05 -9.39 26.85
CA PRO A 321 7.83 -9.48 27.65
C PRO A 321 6.55 -9.65 26.81
N GLY A 322 6.61 -9.42 25.50
CA GLY A 322 5.49 -9.67 24.58
C GLY A 322 5.32 -11.14 24.19
N LEU A 323 6.18 -12.04 24.66
CA LEU A 323 6.15 -13.47 24.37
C LEU A 323 5.89 -14.29 25.63
N SER A 324 5.27 -15.46 25.45
CA SER A 324 5.17 -16.48 26.51
C SER A 324 6.55 -17.05 26.88
N SER A 325 6.69 -17.60 28.08
CA SER A 325 7.95 -18.25 28.51
C SER A 325 8.38 -19.39 27.60
N ALA A 326 7.43 -20.11 27.00
CA ALA A 326 7.71 -21.17 26.03
C ALA A 326 8.31 -20.59 24.73
N GLN A 327 7.76 -19.50 24.22
CA GLN A 327 8.28 -18.79 23.05
C GLN A 327 9.65 -18.16 23.32
N GLN A 328 9.85 -17.53 24.48
CA GLN A 328 11.14 -17.01 24.91
C GLN A 328 12.20 -18.12 24.97
N THR A 329 11.85 -19.28 25.53
CA THR A 329 12.74 -20.46 25.59
C THR A 329 13.07 -20.97 24.19
N ALA A 330 12.06 -21.08 23.32
CA ALA A 330 12.25 -21.52 21.94
C ALA A 330 13.19 -20.59 21.16
N LEU A 331 12.98 -19.26 21.26
CA LEU A 331 13.85 -18.27 20.62
C LEU A 331 15.26 -18.29 21.20
N GLY A 332 15.39 -18.35 22.54
CA GLY A 332 16.68 -18.39 23.22
C GLY A 332 17.51 -19.65 22.90
N GLY A 333 16.85 -20.74 22.47
CA GLY A 333 17.50 -21.97 22.03
C GLY A 333 17.89 -22.00 20.55
N MET A 334 17.51 -20.99 19.75
CA MET A 334 17.86 -20.95 18.33
C MET A 334 19.35 -20.61 18.14
N PRO A 335 20.02 -21.18 17.12
CA PRO A 335 21.39 -20.82 16.81
C PRO A 335 21.49 -19.36 16.33
N THR A 336 22.62 -18.70 16.61
CA THR A 336 22.86 -17.28 16.30
C THR A 336 24.30 -16.98 15.83
N GLY A 337 25.09 -18.02 15.56
CA GLY A 337 26.51 -17.90 15.22
C GLY A 337 26.76 -17.30 13.84
N THR A 338 25.85 -17.52 12.88
CA THR A 338 25.96 -17.04 11.50
C THR A 338 24.90 -16.01 11.13
N HIS A 339 25.11 -15.32 10.00
CA HIS A 339 24.14 -14.38 9.44
C HIS A 339 22.79 -15.05 9.15
N ALA A 340 22.81 -16.24 8.54
CA ALA A 340 21.60 -16.99 8.22
C ALA A 340 20.85 -17.44 9.49
N GLU A 341 21.58 -17.90 10.50
CA GLU A 341 21.01 -18.33 11.79
C GLU A 341 20.32 -17.16 12.51
N ARG A 342 20.96 -16.00 12.60
CA ARG A 342 20.34 -14.79 13.18
C ARG A 342 19.13 -14.32 12.37
N GLY A 343 19.22 -14.34 11.05
CA GLY A 343 18.09 -14.01 10.16
C GLY A 343 16.89 -14.92 10.43
N ALA A 344 17.11 -16.23 10.59
CA ALA A 344 16.06 -17.18 10.93
C ALA A 344 15.47 -16.93 12.33
N MET A 345 16.31 -16.68 13.34
CA MET A 345 15.84 -16.35 14.69
C MET A 345 14.99 -15.09 14.72
N PHE A 346 15.44 -14.01 14.09
CA PHE A 346 14.67 -12.76 14.04
C PHE A 346 13.38 -12.93 13.24
N SER A 347 13.38 -13.72 12.16
CA SER A 347 12.15 -14.04 11.43
C SER A 347 11.15 -14.81 12.29
N ALA A 348 11.61 -15.80 13.07
CA ALA A 348 10.75 -16.53 14.01
C ALA A 348 10.19 -15.60 15.09
N TRP A 349 11.01 -14.69 15.61
CA TRP A 349 10.59 -13.70 16.60
C TRP A 349 9.50 -12.77 16.06
N ARG A 350 9.63 -12.28 14.81
CA ARG A 350 8.58 -11.50 14.13
C ARG A 350 7.28 -12.30 14.02
N ASN A 351 7.35 -13.56 13.58
CA ASN A 351 6.18 -14.41 13.39
C ASN A 351 5.41 -14.67 14.70
N MET A 352 6.11 -14.92 15.81
CA MET A 352 5.46 -15.10 17.12
C MET A 352 4.67 -13.85 17.55
N HIS A 353 5.20 -12.65 17.28
CA HIS A 353 4.48 -11.40 17.53
C HIS A 353 3.28 -11.20 16.61
N PHE A 354 3.35 -11.64 15.35
CA PHE A 354 2.22 -11.61 14.42
C PHE A 354 1.09 -12.55 14.84
N GLU A 355 1.40 -13.75 15.34
CA GLU A 355 0.41 -14.68 15.89
C GLU A 355 -0.36 -14.03 17.06
N GLN A 356 0.36 -13.40 17.99
CA GLN A 356 -0.26 -12.67 19.09
C GLN A 356 -1.08 -11.48 18.58
N ALA A 357 -0.55 -10.71 17.62
CA ALA A 357 -1.26 -9.56 17.04
C ALA A 357 -2.56 -9.97 16.34
N LEU A 358 -2.57 -11.11 15.64
CA LEU A 358 -3.78 -11.65 15.03
C LEU A 358 -4.80 -12.08 16.10
N THR A 359 -4.35 -12.78 17.14
CA THR A 359 -5.23 -13.19 18.25
C THR A 359 -5.88 -11.98 18.91
N ASP A 360 -5.10 -10.95 19.20
CA ASP A 360 -5.59 -9.71 19.79
C ASP A 360 -6.50 -8.94 18.83
N ALA A 361 -6.20 -8.93 17.53
CA ALA A 361 -7.04 -8.30 16.52
C ALA A 361 -8.43 -8.95 16.45
N VAL A 362 -8.50 -10.28 16.50
CA VAL A 362 -9.77 -11.02 16.55
C VAL A 362 -10.52 -10.71 17.85
N ALA A 363 -9.85 -10.77 18.99
CA ALA A 363 -10.46 -10.50 20.29
C ALA A 363 -11.03 -9.07 20.42
N ASN A 364 -10.36 -8.10 19.80
CA ASN A 364 -10.73 -6.68 19.83
C ASN A 364 -11.66 -6.27 18.68
N GLY A 365 -12.11 -7.21 17.82
CA GLY A 365 -13.02 -6.90 16.72
C GLY A 365 -12.39 -6.00 15.65
N VAL A 366 -11.09 -6.15 15.39
CA VAL A 366 -10.39 -5.43 14.31
C VAL A 366 -10.95 -5.87 12.96
N ARG A 367 -11.18 -4.93 12.03
CA ARG A 367 -11.77 -5.25 10.73
C ARG A 367 -10.75 -5.63 9.67
N TYR A 368 -9.55 -5.06 9.74
CA TYR A 368 -8.47 -5.30 8.80
C TYR A 368 -7.12 -5.48 9.49
N GLN A 369 -6.34 -6.45 9.04
CA GLN A 369 -4.94 -6.58 9.42
C GLN A 369 -4.07 -6.70 8.16
N GLY A 370 -3.17 -5.75 7.96
CA GLY A 370 -2.24 -5.74 6.82
C GLY A 370 -0.86 -6.25 7.21
N MET A 371 -0.29 -7.12 6.39
CA MET A 371 1.03 -7.72 6.61
C MET A 371 1.66 -8.19 5.29
N GLY A 372 2.98 -8.36 5.25
CA GLY A 372 3.63 -9.02 4.12
C GLY A 372 3.13 -10.45 3.91
N MET A 373 3.06 -10.90 2.66
CA MET A 373 2.53 -12.23 2.30
C MET A 373 3.23 -13.41 3.01
N ALA A 374 4.52 -13.27 3.32
CA ALA A 374 5.25 -14.30 4.07
C ALA A 374 4.67 -14.50 5.49
N HIS A 375 4.23 -13.42 6.15
CA HIS A 375 3.57 -13.52 7.45
C HIS A 375 2.18 -14.13 7.33
N LEU A 376 1.41 -13.79 6.30
CA LEU A 376 0.12 -14.43 6.07
C LEU A 376 0.27 -15.94 5.84
N ALA A 377 1.22 -16.35 5.00
CA ALA A 377 1.50 -17.75 4.74
C ALA A 377 1.91 -18.51 6.01
N HIS A 378 2.72 -17.88 6.87
CA HIS A 378 3.05 -18.41 8.19
C HIS A 378 1.80 -18.61 9.05
N LEU A 379 0.96 -17.59 9.21
CA LEU A 379 -0.26 -17.68 10.01
C LEU A 379 -1.23 -18.75 9.49
N GLN A 380 -1.36 -18.88 8.16
CA GLN A 380 -2.13 -19.95 7.54
C GLN A 380 -1.58 -21.34 7.88
N SER A 381 -0.26 -21.50 7.94
CA SER A 381 0.37 -22.77 8.30
C SER A 381 0.17 -23.16 9.77
N GLN A 382 0.01 -22.17 10.66
CA GLN A 382 -0.28 -22.39 12.09
C GLN A 382 -1.77 -22.64 12.36
N GLY A 383 -2.63 -22.36 11.38
CA GLY A 383 -4.07 -22.35 11.53
C GLY A 383 -4.58 -20.98 11.97
N LEU A 384 -5.53 -20.44 11.21
CA LEU A 384 -6.09 -19.13 11.53
C LEU A 384 -7.20 -19.24 12.59
N PRO A 385 -7.30 -18.28 13.53
CA PRO A 385 -8.43 -18.21 14.45
C PRO A 385 -9.77 -18.09 13.70
N GLY A 386 -10.85 -18.57 14.33
CA GLY A 386 -12.21 -18.44 13.79
C GLY A 386 -12.59 -16.98 13.54
N GLY A 387 -13.36 -16.73 12.48
CA GLY A 387 -13.78 -15.37 12.10
C GLY A 387 -12.68 -14.56 11.41
N THR A 388 -11.66 -15.21 10.85
CA THR A 388 -10.64 -14.55 10.01
C THR A 388 -10.83 -14.92 8.54
N HIS A 389 -10.46 -14.00 7.66
CA HIS A 389 -10.65 -14.11 6.22
C HIS A 389 -9.36 -13.69 5.51
N PRO A 390 -8.49 -14.64 5.11
CA PRO A 390 -7.25 -14.32 4.44
C PRO A 390 -7.49 -13.93 2.98
N PHE A 391 -6.75 -12.92 2.52
CA PHE A 391 -6.72 -12.47 1.13
C PHE A 391 -5.27 -12.36 0.66
N ASP A 392 -4.93 -13.07 -0.42
CA ASP A 392 -3.70 -12.92 -1.18
C ASP A 392 -3.80 -11.71 -2.12
N MET A 393 -3.32 -10.57 -1.63
CA MET A 393 -3.26 -9.32 -2.37
C MET A 393 -2.03 -9.23 -3.29
N THR A 394 -1.26 -10.32 -3.42
CA THR A 394 -0.09 -10.42 -4.30
C THR A 394 -0.42 -11.06 -5.65
N ALA A 395 -1.42 -11.94 -5.67
CA ALA A 395 -1.82 -12.66 -6.86
C ALA A 395 -3.31 -13.04 -6.87
N ALA A 396 -3.69 -14.11 -6.16
CA ALA A 396 -4.93 -14.83 -6.45
C ALA A 396 -6.19 -13.97 -6.30
N ASP A 397 -6.35 -13.31 -5.14
CA ASP A 397 -7.55 -12.55 -4.81
C ASP A 397 -7.59 -11.22 -5.56
N ILE A 398 -6.47 -10.50 -5.64
CA ILE A 398 -6.43 -9.24 -6.38
C ILE A 398 -6.75 -9.46 -7.87
N GLN A 399 -6.20 -10.50 -8.50
CA GLN A 399 -6.55 -10.85 -9.88
C GLN A 399 -8.01 -11.32 -10.00
N GLY A 400 -8.56 -11.97 -8.97
CA GLY A 400 -9.97 -12.31 -8.88
C GLY A 400 -10.86 -11.07 -8.97
N PHE A 401 -10.60 -10.06 -8.14
CA PHE A 401 -11.31 -8.78 -8.17
C PHE A 401 -11.18 -8.06 -9.51
N GLU A 402 -9.97 -8.04 -10.09
CA GLU A 402 -9.71 -7.44 -11.40
C GLU A 402 -10.49 -8.12 -12.53
N ARG A 403 -10.47 -9.46 -12.57
CA ARG A 403 -11.21 -10.25 -13.57
C ARG A 403 -12.72 -10.06 -13.42
N ALA A 404 -13.24 -10.10 -12.19
CA ALA A 404 -14.65 -9.87 -11.92
C ALA A 404 -15.08 -8.48 -12.38
N THR A 405 -14.31 -7.45 -12.00
CA THR A 405 -14.54 -6.07 -12.44
C THR A 405 -14.52 -5.96 -13.97
N ALA A 406 -13.50 -6.52 -14.64
CA ALA A 406 -13.38 -6.47 -16.10
C ALA A 406 -14.54 -7.20 -16.80
N ARG A 407 -14.98 -8.34 -16.28
CA ARG A 407 -16.14 -9.08 -16.80
C ARG A 407 -17.40 -8.22 -16.72
N LEU A 408 -17.70 -7.64 -15.56
CA LEU A 408 -18.85 -6.76 -15.39
C LEU A 408 -18.75 -5.50 -16.27
N ARG A 409 -17.55 -4.95 -16.45
CA ARG A 409 -17.32 -3.84 -17.40
C ARG A 409 -17.65 -4.22 -18.85
N ARG A 410 -17.41 -5.48 -19.26
CA ARG A 410 -17.78 -5.97 -20.59
C ARG A 410 -19.29 -6.15 -20.74
N ILE A 411 -19.97 -6.64 -19.70
CA ILE A 411 -21.44 -6.78 -19.67
C ILE A 411 -22.12 -5.40 -19.68
N ALA A 412 -21.46 -4.40 -19.08
CA ALA A 412 -21.97 -3.04 -18.98
C ALA A 412 -21.87 -2.19 -20.25
N ARG A 413 -21.10 -2.64 -21.25
CA ARG A 413 -20.95 -2.00 -22.57
C ARG A 413 -22.01 -2.51 -23.52
#